data_AF-A0A4Y9TFN0-F1
#
_entry.id   AF-A0A4Y9TFN0-F1
#
_cell.length_a   1.000
_cell.length_b   1.000
_cell.length_c   1.000
_cell.angle_alpha   90.00
_cell.angle_beta   90.00
_cell.angle_gamma   90.00
#
_symmetry.space_group_name_H-M   'P 1'
#
loop_
_entity.id
_entity.type
_entity.pdbx_description
1 polymer ?
#
loop_
_entity_poly.entity_id
_entity_poly.type
_entity_poly.pdbx_seq_one_letter_code
_entity_poly.pdbx_strand_id
1 'polypeptide(L)'
;MSKTPINEAILSQVLHNMRNGQLRRCIEMGLEPELLAQLQQPSVLSLLLNTPVSWCTVTIDGDMVKKLLNGAQRSDEEVRMLERALRLGATTQMLQQFFGLSPQDVALQRLMMGIAARRGRWREFSEEMDTQLWYRWTDLMKEHHVDLKDTSALLNVAMLVAEELNAPQKNGAEDDGHDSLSLAVIWNRIQNWIREGLYPPPNGGVWNPRKLRMLKAPHQHRPLKASADGDSEL
;
A
#
# COMPACT_ATOMS: atom_id res chain seq x y z
N MET A 1 30.93 -19.77 40.10
CA MET A 1 31.36 -19.86 38.70
C MET A 1 30.15 -19.55 37.83
N SER A 2 29.91 -18.28 37.48
CA SER A 2 28.75 -17.89 36.69
C SER A 2 28.94 -18.35 35.25
N LYS A 3 28.21 -19.39 34.85
CA LYS A 3 28.12 -19.80 33.44
C LYS A 3 27.55 -18.64 32.65
N THR A 4 28.18 -18.30 31.53
CA THR A 4 27.65 -17.32 30.59
C THR A 4 26.54 -18.01 29.77
N PRO A 5 25.25 -17.65 29.93
CA PRO A 5 24.14 -18.34 29.26
C PRO A 5 24.23 -18.25 27.73
N ILE A 6 24.91 -17.23 27.22
CA ILE A 6 25.11 -17.01 25.78
C ILE A 6 26.05 -18.05 25.15
N ASN A 7 27.15 -18.38 25.84
CA ASN A 7 28.09 -19.40 25.37
C ASN A 7 27.41 -20.77 25.32
N GLU A 8 26.56 -21.09 26.31
CA GLU A 8 25.80 -22.34 26.35
C GLU A 8 24.76 -22.43 25.21
N ALA A 9 24.03 -21.34 24.97
CA ALA A 9 23.05 -21.28 23.88
C ALA A 9 23.72 -21.45 22.50
N ILE A 10 24.83 -20.76 22.26
CA ILE A 10 25.55 -20.83 20.99
C ILE A 10 26.21 -22.20 20.82
N LEU A 11 26.87 -22.73 21.86
CA LEU A 11 27.46 -24.07 21.80
C LEU A 11 26.39 -25.14 21.52
N SER A 12 25.22 -25.04 22.14
CA SER A 12 24.10 -25.95 21.87
C SER A 12 23.62 -25.85 20.42
N GLN A 13 23.53 -24.64 19.86
CA GLN A 13 23.15 -24.43 18.46
C GLN A 13 24.19 -25.00 17.49
N VAL A 14 25.48 -24.81 17.78
CA VAL A 14 26.59 -25.35 16.99
C VAL A 14 26.53 -26.88 16.97
N LEU A 15 26.37 -27.51 18.13
CA LEU A 15 26.24 -28.96 18.25
C LEU A 15 24.99 -29.49 17.51
N HIS A 16 23.87 -28.78 17.58
CA HIS A 16 22.65 -29.13 16.85
C HIS A 16 22.89 -29.11 15.33
N ASN A 17 23.51 -28.04 14.82
CA ASN A 17 23.83 -27.91 13.40
C ASN A 17 24.81 -29.00 12.94
N MET A 18 25.84 -29.31 13.74
CA MET A 18 26.79 -30.39 13.45
C MET A 18 26.10 -31.74 13.36
N ARG A 19 25.22 -32.06 14.33
CA ARG A 19 24.48 -33.33 14.36
C ARG A 19 23.55 -33.51 13.16
N ASN A 20 23.02 -32.41 12.62
CA ASN A 20 22.14 -32.40 11.46
C ASN A 20 22.90 -32.24 10.12
N GLY A 21 24.23 -32.29 10.12
CA GLY A 21 25.06 -32.13 8.91
C GLY A 21 25.09 -30.70 8.34
N GLN A 22 24.62 -29.71 9.10
CA GLN A 22 24.52 -28.30 8.69
C GLN A 22 25.84 -27.54 8.94
N LEU A 23 26.98 -28.09 8.50
CA LEU A 23 28.31 -27.51 8.76
C LEU A 23 28.48 -26.10 8.17
N ARG A 24 27.83 -25.80 7.04
CA ARG A 24 27.83 -24.45 6.43
C ARG A 24 27.33 -23.38 7.40
N ARG A 25 26.27 -23.67 8.18
CA ARG A 25 25.73 -22.74 9.17
C ARG A 25 26.70 -22.48 10.32
N CYS A 26 27.53 -23.47 10.66
CA CYS A 26 28.58 -23.27 11.66
C CYS A 26 29.67 -22.32 11.16
N ILE A 27 30.05 -22.44 9.88
CA ILE A 27 31.01 -21.53 9.24
C ILE A 27 30.45 -20.11 9.14
N GLU A 28 29.17 -19.97 8.81
CA GLU A 28 28.46 -18.67 8.79
C GLU A 28 28.43 -18.00 10.18
N MET A 29 28.43 -18.78 11.27
CA MET A 29 28.57 -18.26 12.64
C MET A 29 30.01 -17.83 12.97
N GLY A 30 30.97 -17.99 12.05
CA GLY A 30 32.37 -17.62 12.23
C GLY A 30 33.26 -18.73 12.78
N LEU A 31 32.79 -19.99 12.80
CA LEU A 31 33.63 -21.12 13.23
C LEU A 31 34.45 -21.66 12.07
N GLU A 32 35.75 -21.78 12.30
CA GLU A 32 36.66 -22.40 11.36
C GLU A 32 36.48 -23.93 11.32
N PRO A 33 36.68 -24.59 10.17
CA PRO A 33 36.57 -26.04 10.02
C PRO A 33 37.43 -26.84 11.02
N GLU A 34 38.61 -26.33 11.34
CA GLU A 34 39.54 -26.93 12.29
C GLU A 34 38.96 -26.95 13.71
N LEU A 35 38.29 -25.87 14.11
CA LEU A 35 37.60 -25.78 15.39
C LEU A 35 36.40 -26.73 15.46
N LEU A 36 35.68 -26.90 14.35
CA LEU A 36 34.56 -27.86 14.26
C LEU A 36 35.02 -29.31 14.44
N ALA A 37 36.20 -29.66 13.92
CA ALA A 37 36.78 -30.99 14.14
C ALA A 37 37.13 -31.22 15.62
N GLN A 38 37.67 -30.21 16.29
CA GLN A 38 38.03 -30.28 17.72
C GLN A 38 36.81 -30.30 18.64
N LEU A 39 35.71 -29.63 18.25
CA LEU A 39 34.43 -29.61 18.98
C LEU A 39 33.77 -30.99 19.12
N GLN A 40 34.21 -32.01 18.37
CA GLN A 40 33.75 -33.39 18.57
C GLN A 40 34.30 -34.01 19.86
N GLN A 41 35.36 -33.45 20.44
CA GLN A 41 35.98 -33.98 21.65
C GLN A 41 35.22 -33.50 22.90
N PRO A 42 34.78 -34.41 23.79
CA PRO A 42 34.05 -34.05 25.02
C PRO A 42 34.82 -33.10 25.95
N SER A 43 36.16 -33.19 25.96
CA SER A 43 37.05 -32.31 26.73
C SER A 43 36.95 -30.85 26.30
N VAL A 44 36.95 -30.60 24.99
CA VAL A 44 36.85 -29.26 24.40
C VAL A 44 35.47 -28.65 24.70
N LEU A 45 34.40 -29.44 24.57
CA LEU A 45 33.05 -29.01 24.90
C LEU A 45 32.92 -28.60 26.38
N SER A 46 33.48 -29.40 27.28
CA SER A 46 33.48 -29.09 28.71
C SER A 46 34.24 -27.80 29.02
N LEU A 47 35.37 -27.56 28.34
CA LEU A 47 36.16 -26.35 28.52
C LEU A 47 35.41 -25.09 28.03
N LEU A 48 34.80 -25.13 26.85
CA LEU A 48 34.05 -24.00 26.29
C LEU A 48 32.79 -23.68 27.10
N LEU A 49 32.14 -24.70 27.66
CA LEU A 49 30.92 -24.56 28.45
C LEU A 49 31.19 -24.02 29.86
N ASN A 50 32.32 -24.41 30.47
CA ASN A 50 32.66 -24.02 31.84
C ASN A 50 33.58 -22.79 31.93
N THR A 51 33.94 -22.19 30.80
CA THR A 51 34.77 -20.99 30.76
C THR A 51 34.01 -19.77 31.30
N PRO A 52 34.62 -18.95 32.19
CA PRO A 52 34.00 -17.75 32.75
C PRO A 52 34.02 -16.54 31.79
N VAL A 53 34.71 -16.64 30.66
CA VAL A 53 34.88 -15.59 29.65
C VAL A 53 33.88 -15.79 28.50
N SER A 54 33.21 -14.73 28.06
CA SER A 54 32.39 -14.77 26.85
C SER A 54 33.29 -14.90 25.62
N TRP A 55 33.16 -16.01 24.88
CA TRP A 55 33.86 -16.23 23.61
C TRP A 55 32.96 -15.99 22.40
N CYS A 56 31.69 -15.65 22.62
CA CYS A 56 30.75 -15.22 21.58
C CYS A 56 30.39 -13.75 21.72
N THR A 57 30.32 -13.06 20.59
CA THR A 57 29.67 -11.75 20.47
C THR A 57 28.43 -11.92 19.61
N VAL A 58 27.25 -11.56 20.14
CA VAL A 58 26.00 -11.60 19.38
C VAL A 58 25.66 -10.18 18.95
N THR A 59 25.56 -9.98 17.64
CA THR A 59 25.06 -8.73 17.05
C THR A 59 23.66 -8.99 16.49
N ILE A 60 22.74 -8.08 16.80
CA ILE A 60 21.39 -8.11 16.23
C ILE A 60 21.34 -6.98 15.20
N ASP A 61 21.04 -7.34 13.94
CA ASP A 61 20.72 -6.35 12.92
C ASP A 61 19.31 -5.79 13.17
N GLY A 62 19.26 -4.68 13.92
CA GLY A 62 18.01 -4.01 14.26
C GLY A 62 17.24 -3.51 13.04
N ASP A 63 17.92 -3.18 11.94
CA ASP A 63 17.27 -2.69 10.73
C ASP A 63 16.63 -3.84 9.93
N MET A 64 17.29 -4.99 9.86
CA MET A 64 16.70 -6.20 9.29
C MET A 64 15.51 -6.70 10.13
N VAL A 65 15.64 -6.71 11.46
CA VAL A 65 14.52 -7.06 12.36
C VAL A 65 13.35 -6.12 12.15
N LYS A 66 13.57 -4.81 12.06
CA LYS A 66 12.52 -3.83 11.74
C LYS A 66 11.89 -4.09 10.37
N LYS A 67 12.68 -4.41 9.34
CA LYS A 67 12.16 -4.75 8.00
C LYS A 67 11.29 -6.01 8.03
N LEU A 68 11.71 -7.05 8.76
CA LEU A 68 10.94 -8.28 8.93
C LEU A 68 9.64 -8.03 9.73
N LEU A 69 9.70 -7.22 10.78
CA LEU A 69 8.54 -6.84 11.58
C LEU A 69 7.56 -5.96 10.79
N ASN A 70 8.05 -4.98 10.03
CA ASN A 70 7.22 -4.15 9.16
C ASN A 70 6.60 -4.97 8.01
N GLY A 71 7.30 -6.01 7.53
CA GLY A 71 6.73 -6.98 6.60
C GLY A 71 5.66 -7.89 7.23
N ALA A 72 5.74 -8.12 8.55
CA ALA A 72 4.84 -8.99 9.30
C ALA A 72 3.67 -8.27 9.99
N GLN A 73 3.75 -6.94 10.18
CA GLN A 73 2.76 -6.13 10.87
C GLN A 73 2.26 -4.98 9.99
N ARG A 74 1.48 -5.30 8.96
CA ARG A 74 0.38 -4.37 8.63
C ARG A 74 -0.59 -4.42 9.79
N SER A 75 -1.01 -3.28 10.31
CA SER A 75 -2.02 -3.25 11.38
C SER A 75 -3.33 -3.89 10.87
N ASP A 76 -4.11 -4.49 11.76
CA ASP A 76 -5.45 -5.02 11.39
C ASP A 76 -6.32 -3.94 10.72
N GLU A 77 -6.12 -2.67 11.12
CA GLU A 77 -6.76 -1.50 10.52
C GLU A 77 -6.29 -1.24 9.09
N GLU A 78 -4.99 -1.31 8.82
CA GLU A 78 -4.43 -1.18 7.46
C GLU A 78 -4.88 -2.33 6.56
N VAL A 79 -4.93 -3.56 7.07
CA VAL A 79 -5.44 -4.72 6.32
C VAL A 79 -6.92 -4.51 5.95
N ARG A 80 -7.75 -4.07 6.89
CA ARG A 80 -9.16 -3.73 6.63
C ARG A 80 -9.29 -2.59 5.63
N MET A 81 -8.45 -1.56 5.76
CA MET A 81 -8.46 -0.40 4.87
C MET A 81 -8.06 -0.79 3.44
N LEU A 82 -7.07 -1.67 3.30
CA LEU A 82 -6.63 -2.23 2.03
C LEU A 82 -7.72 -3.07 1.36
N GLU A 83 -8.38 -3.95 2.11
CA GLU A 83 -9.51 -4.74 1.59
C GLU A 83 -10.68 -3.86 1.13
N ARG A 84 -11.02 -2.82 1.91
CA ARG A 84 -12.03 -1.81 1.53
C ARG A 84 -11.63 -1.10 0.23
N ALA A 85 -10.41 -0.59 0.15
CA ALA A 85 -9.90 0.09 -1.04
C ALA A 85 -9.96 -0.80 -2.29
N LEU A 86 -9.59 -2.07 -2.14
CA LEU A 86 -9.65 -3.06 -3.22
C LEU A 86 -11.09 -3.32 -3.70
N ARG A 87 -12.05 -3.50 -2.79
CA ARG A 87 -13.47 -3.67 -3.12
C ARG A 87 -14.07 -2.46 -3.83
N LEU A 88 -13.66 -1.26 -3.44
CA LEU A 88 -14.09 0.00 -4.05
C LEU A 88 -13.37 0.31 -5.38
N GLY A 89 -12.51 -0.59 -5.86
CA GLY A 89 -11.86 -0.47 -7.17
C GLY A 89 -10.67 0.49 -7.17
N ALA A 90 -9.89 0.56 -6.09
CA ALA A 90 -8.62 1.28 -6.07
C ALA A 90 -7.67 0.79 -7.18
N THR A 91 -6.95 1.73 -7.81
CA THR A 91 -5.96 1.39 -8.85
C THR A 91 -4.69 0.81 -8.24
N THR A 92 -3.92 0.08 -9.05
CA THR A 92 -2.64 -0.48 -8.60
C THR A 92 -1.67 0.61 -8.15
N GLN A 93 -1.64 1.75 -8.84
CA GLN A 93 -0.81 2.90 -8.45
C GLN A 93 -1.22 3.48 -7.09
N MET A 94 -2.52 3.55 -6.82
CA MET A 94 -3.05 4.03 -5.55
C MET A 94 -2.69 3.06 -4.41
N LEU A 95 -2.83 1.75 -4.63
CA LEU A 95 -2.46 0.74 -3.64
C LEU A 95 -0.95 0.70 -3.37
N GLN A 96 -0.13 0.97 -4.37
CA GLN A 96 1.31 1.14 -4.20
C GLN A 96 1.64 2.39 -3.38
N GLN A 97 1.00 3.53 -3.67
CA GLN A 97 1.23 4.79 -2.98
C GLN A 97 0.80 4.76 -1.51
N PHE A 98 -0.34 4.13 -1.20
CA PHE A 98 -0.93 4.16 0.14
C PHE A 98 -0.56 2.95 1.01
N PHE A 99 -0.30 1.78 0.42
CA PHE A 99 -0.06 0.54 1.17
C PHE A 99 1.28 -0.14 0.83
N GLY A 100 2.10 0.49 -0.01
CA GLY A 100 3.42 -0.03 -0.41
C GLY A 100 3.38 -1.34 -1.19
N LEU A 101 2.22 -1.71 -1.76
CA LEU A 101 2.06 -2.96 -2.48
C LEU A 101 2.75 -2.96 -3.84
N SER A 102 3.42 -4.07 -4.18
CA SER A 102 3.88 -4.27 -5.54
C SER A 102 2.70 -4.58 -6.48
N PRO A 103 2.83 -4.34 -7.80
CA PRO A 103 1.79 -4.71 -8.77
C PRO A 103 1.43 -6.21 -8.74
N GLN A 104 2.40 -7.06 -8.40
CA GLN A 104 2.20 -8.51 -8.27
C GLN A 104 1.35 -8.85 -7.05
N ASP A 105 1.63 -8.22 -5.91
CA ASP A 105 0.84 -8.40 -4.67
C ASP A 105 -0.60 -7.91 -4.86
N VAL A 106 -0.80 -6.78 -5.54
CA VAL A 106 -2.14 -6.27 -5.86
C VAL A 106 -2.92 -7.26 -6.72
N ALA A 107 -2.27 -7.86 -7.74
CA ALA A 107 -2.91 -8.84 -8.60
C ALA A 107 -3.31 -10.10 -7.82
N LEU A 108 -2.42 -10.61 -6.96
CA LEU A 108 -2.68 -11.75 -6.10
C LEU A 108 -3.84 -11.47 -5.13
N GLN A 109 -3.85 -10.30 -4.49
CA GLN A 109 -4.87 -9.96 -3.51
C GLN A 109 -6.25 -9.73 -4.14
N ARG A 110 -6.32 -9.18 -5.36
CA ARG A 110 -7.56 -9.12 -6.15
C ARG A 110 -8.08 -10.51 -6.50
N LEU A 111 -7.19 -11.42 -6.89
CA LEU A 111 -7.53 -12.80 -7.20
C LEU A 111 -8.05 -13.54 -5.97
N MET A 112 -7.38 -13.39 -4.82
CA MET A 112 -7.81 -13.97 -3.54
C MET A 112 -9.18 -13.48 -3.10
N MET A 113 -9.50 -12.19 -3.33
CA MET A 113 -10.81 -11.62 -3.03
C MET A 113 -11.87 -11.84 -4.12
N GLY A 114 -11.55 -12.56 -5.21
CA GLY A 114 -12.49 -12.79 -6.32
C GLY A 114 -12.90 -11.51 -7.07
N ILE A 115 -12.10 -10.44 -6.97
CA ILE A 115 -12.39 -9.16 -7.63
C ILE A 115 -12.02 -9.31 -9.10
N ALA A 116 -13.03 -9.45 -9.97
CA ALA A 116 -12.83 -9.47 -11.41
C ALA A 116 -12.25 -8.12 -11.87
N ALA A 117 -11.21 -8.16 -12.70
CA ALA A 117 -10.67 -6.96 -13.34
C ALA A 117 -11.77 -6.32 -14.20
N ARG A 118 -12.34 -5.21 -13.73
CA ARG A 118 -13.43 -4.53 -14.42
C ARG A 118 -12.94 -4.02 -15.77
N ARG A 119 -13.63 -4.42 -16.82
CA ARG A 119 -13.41 -3.95 -18.20
C ARG A 119 -14.55 -3.01 -18.55
N GLY A 120 -14.23 -1.73 -18.76
CA GLY A 120 -15.21 -0.73 -19.15
C GLY A 120 -14.69 0.70 -18.96
N ARG A 121 -15.30 1.65 -19.69
CA ARG A 121 -15.09 3.08 -19.42
C ARG A 121 -15.86 3.43 -18.13
N TRP A 122 -15.21 4.17 -17.24
CA TRP A 122 -15.87 4.70 -16.05
C TRP A 122 -17.00 5.64 -16.46
N ARG A 123 -18.13 5.61 -15.75
CA ARG A 123 -19.17 6.65 -15.90
C ARG A 123 -18.53 8.02 -15.73
N GLU A 124 -18.78 8.91 -16.69
CA GLU A 124 -18.50 10.33 -16.50
C GLU A 124 -19.43 10.87 -15.40
N PHE A 125 -18.89 11.71 -14.52
CA PHE A 125 -19.70 12.36 -13.50
C PHE A 125 -20.79 13.23 -14.14
N SER A 126 -22.05 12.94 -13.81
CA SER A 126 -23.15 13.88 -14.04
C SER A 126 -22.99 15.09 -13.10
N GLU A 127 -23.56 16.24 -13.48
CA GLU A 127 -23.50 17.47 -12.67
C GLU A 127 -24.12 17.28 -11.27
N GLU A 128 -25.14 16.44 -11.18
CA GLU A 128 -25.80 16.05 -9.93
C GLU A 128 -24.87 15.21 -9.05
N MET A 129 -24.17 14.23 -9.65
CA MET A 129 -23.23 13.36 -8.92
C MET A 129 -21.99 14.13 -8.43
N ASP A 130 -21.45 15.04 -9.24
CA ASP A 130 -20.34 15.91 -8.83
C ASP A 130 -20.72 16.78 -7.63
N THR A 131 -21.95 17.31 -7.64
CA THR A 131 -22.47 18.16 -6.57
C THR A 131 -22.71 17.35 -5.29
N GLN A 132 -23.29 16.15 -5.42
CA GLN A 132 -23.49 15.24 -4.30
C GLN A 132 -22.16 14.78 -3.69
N LEU A 133 -21.17 14.46 -4.52
CA LEU A 133 -19.82 14.10 -4.09
C LEU A 133 -19.18 15.23 -3.29
N TRP A 134 -19.28 16.47 -3.78
CA TRP A 134 -18.73 17.63 -3.09
C TRP A 134 -19.34 17.83 -1.70
N TYR A 135 -20.67 17.88 -1.60
CA TYR A 135 -21.33 18.12 -0.31
C TYR A 135 -20.98 17.03 0.71
N ARG A 136 -21.06 15.76 0.31
CA ARG A 136 -20.71 14.63 1.18
C ARG A 136 -19.25 14.65 1.61
N TRP A 137 -18.34 14.92 0.69
CA TRP A 137 -16.92 15.08 1.00
C TRP A 137 -16.68 16.21 2.01
N THR A 138 -17.27 17.38 1.79
CA THR A 138 -17.09 18.53 2.69
C THR A 138 -17.70 18.30 4.08
N ASP A 139 -18.81 17.58 4.15
CA ASP A 139 -19.47 17.26 5.41
C ASP A 139 -18.64 16.26 6.21
N LEU A 140 -18.18 15.17 5.59
CA LEU A 140 -17.34 14.16 6.25
C LEU A 140 -15.97 14.71 6.64
N MET A 141 -15.36 15.58 5.84
CA MET A 141 -14.11 16.25 6.22
C MET A 141 -14.27 17.12 7.48
N LYS A 142 -15.42 17.78 7.64
CA LYS A 142 -15.73 18.56 8.86
C LYS A 142 -16.05 17.66 10.04
N GLU A 143 -16.83 16.61 9.83
CA GLU A 143 -17.22 15.66 10.87
C GLU A 143 -15.98 14.95 11.47
N HIS A 144 -15.10 14.46 10.61
CA HIS A 144 -13.88 13.75 11.02
C HIS A 144 -12.70 14.67 11.34
N HIS A 145 -12.85 16.00 11.22
CA HIS A 145 -11.80 16.99 11.50
C HIS A 145 -10.44 16.66 10.83
N VAL A 146 -10.49 16.24 9.56
CA VAL A 146 -9.34 15.70 8.84
C VAL A 146 -8.43 16.83 8.33
N ASP A 147 -7.13 16.74 8.63
CA ASP A 147 -6.13 17.63 8.04
C ASP A 147 -5.84 17.21 6.59
N LEU A 148 -5.72 18.20 5.70
CA LEU A 148 -5.29 18.02 4.32
C LEU A 148 -3.89 17.43 4.17
N LYS A 149 -3.06 17.54 5.21
CA LYS A 149 -1.73 16.92 5.24
C LYS A 149 -1.76 15.41 5.51
N ASP A 150 -2.84 14.89 6.09
CA ASP A 150 -2.99 13.46 6.34
C ASP A 150 -3.65 12.76 5.15
N THR A 151 -2.79 12.27 4.27
CA THR A 151 -3.23 11.56 3.05
C THR A 151 -3.97 10.26 3.35
N SER A 152 -3.71 9.61 4.49
CA SER A 152 -4.37 8.36 4.87
C SER A 152 -5.80 8.61 5.38
N ALA A 153 -5.97 9.67 6.17
CA ALA A 153 -7.28 10.12 6.61
C ALA A 153 -8.13 10.63 5.43
N LEU A 154 -7.53 11.38 4.50
CA LEU A 154 -8.16 11.77 3.23
C LEU A 154 -8.66 10.57 2.42
N LEU A 155 -7.83 9.53 2.31
CA LEU A 155 -8.21 8.29 1.64
C LEU A 155 -9.40 7.62 2.35
N ASN A 156 -9.39 7.56 3.67
CA ASN A 156 -10.49 6.98 4.44
C ASN A 156 -11.81 7.72 4.20
N VAL A 157 -11.80 9.05 4.22
CA VAL A 157 -12.98 9.85 3.86
C VAL A 157 -13.43 9.57 2.42
N ALA A 158 -12.49 9.42 1.47
CA ALA A 158 -12.84 9.13 0.08
C ALA A 158 -13.51 7.76 -0.07
N MET A 159 -13.07 6.79 0.75
CA MET A 159 -13.71 5.47 0.83
C MET A 159 -15.11 5.54 1.43
N LEU A 160 -15.33 6.32 2.50
CA LEU A 160 -16.66 6.52 3.08
C LEU A 160 -17.63 7.12 2.07
N VAL A 161 -17.21 8.17 1.34
CA VAL A 161 -18.03 8.77 0.29
C VAL A 161 -18.32 7.77 -0.83
N ALA A 162 -17.33 6.97 -1.24
CA ALA A 162 -17.53 5.93 -2.25
C ALA A 162 -18.51 4.85 -1.79
N GLU A 163 -18.49 4.46 -0.51
CA GLU A 163 -19.44 3.50 0.07
C GLU A 163 -20.86 4.07 0.10
N GLU A 164 -21.04 5.33 0.49
CA GLU A 164 -22.35 5.99 0.50
C GLU A 164 -22.97 6.12 -0.89
N LEU A 165 -22.16 6.50 -1.88
CA LEU A 165 -22.63 6.68 -3.27
C LEU A 165 -22.90 5.35 -3.99
N ASN A 166 -22.21 4.28 -3.59
CA ASN A 166 -22.39 2.95 -4.13
C ASN A 166 -23.38 2.08 -3.34
N ALA A 167 -23.89 2.58 -2.21
CA ALA A 167 -24.93 1.90 -1.46
C ALA A 167 -26.18 1.72 -2.35
N PRO A 168 -26.83 0.54 -2.33
CA PRO A 168 -28.02 0.31 -3.13
C PRO A 168 -29.09 1.33 -2.70
N GLN A 169 -29.42 2.27 -3.59
CA GLN A 169 -30.55 3.15 -3.35
C GLN A 169 -31.79 2.27 -3.18
N LYS A 170 -32.50 2.46 -2.06
CA LYS A 170 -33.71 1.71 -1.65
C LYS A 170 -34.90 1.84 -2.61
N ASN A 171 -34.71 2.37 -3.81
CA ASN A 171 -35.74 2.57 -4.81
C ASN A 171 -35.62 1.42 -5.81
N GLY A 172 -36.49 0.42 -5.65
CA GLY A 172 -36.53 -0.79 -6.45
C GLY A 172 -36.73 -0.53 -7.94
N ALA A 173 -35.63 -0.42 -8.67
CA ALA A 173 -35.59 -0.65 -10.10
C ALA A 173 -34.67 -1.85 -10.33
N GLU A 174 -35.26 -2.88 -10.92
CA GLU A 174 -34.65 -4.14 -11.28
C GLU A 174 -33.44 -3.93 -12.20
N ASP A 175 -32.38 -4.68 -11.90
CA ASP A 175 -31.42 -5.27 -12.83
C ASP A 175 -31.12 -4.50 -14.14
N ASP A 176 -30.18 -3.56 -14.05
CA ASP A 176 -29.34 -3.17 -15.19
C ASP A 176 -27.91 -2.93 -14.67
N GLY A 177 -27.09 -3.98 -14.72
CA GLY A 177 -25.62 -3.97 -14.55
C GLY A 177 -25.03 -2.90 -13.62
N HIS A 178 -24.98 -3.18 -12.31
CA HIS A 178 -24.44 -2.30 -11.25
C HIS A 178 -23.16 -1.56 -11.65
N ASP A 179 -23.31 -0.32 -12.13
CA ASP A 179 -22.21 0.53 -12.57
C ASP A 179 -21.69 1.37 -11.39
N SER A 180 -21.14 0.71 -10.38
CA SER A 180 -20.58 1.37 -9.18
C SER A 180 -19.43 2.32 -9.52
N LEU A 181 -19.36 3.48 -8.87
CA LEU A 181 -18.28 4.46 -8.99
C LEU A 181 -17.01 3.93 -8.32
N SER A 182 -15.88 3.93 -9.03
CA SER A 182 -14.60 3.54 -8.44
C SER A 182 -14.03 4.62 -7.53
N LEU A 183 -13.43 4.17 -6.43
CA LEU A 183 -12.63 4.99 -5.53
C LEU A 183 -11.56 5.79 -6.27
N ALA A 184 -10.96 5.26 -7.33
CA ALA A 184 -9.93 5.97 -8.09
C ALA A 184 -10.49 7.20 -8.83
N VAL A 185 -11.73 7.11 -9.31
CA VAL A 185 -12.41 8.18 -10.02
C VAL A 185 -12.79 9.30 -9.05
N ILE A 186 -13.32 8.92 -7.88
CA ILE A 186 -13.63 9.84 -6.77
C ILE A 186 -12.35 10.50 -6.25
N TRP A 187 -11.30 9.72 -6.01
CA TRP A 187 -10.01 10.20 -5.53
C TRP A 187 -9.38 11.21 -6.49
N ASN A 188 -9.37 10.93 -7.79
CA ASN A 188 -8.87 11.88 -8.79
C ASN A 188 -9.66 13.19 -8.78
N ARG A 189 -10.98 13.11 -8.59
CA ARG A 189 -11.84 14.30 -8.55
C ARG A 189 -11.52 15.19 -7.36
N ILE A 190 -11.38 14.58 -6.18
CA ILE A 190 -10.98 15.26 -4.94
C ILE A 190 -9.58 15.88 -5.09
N GLN A 191 -8.62 15.12 -5.63
CA GLN A 191 -7.25 15.61 -5.84
C GLN A 191 -7.20 16.80 -6.79
N ASN A 192 -8.05 16.82 -7.82
CA ASN A 192 -8.16 17.98 -8.72
C ASN A 192 -8.71 19.21 -7.97
N TRP A 193 -9.72 19.05 -7.11
CA TRP A 193 -10.24 20.15 -6.29
C TRP A 193 -9.19 20.74 -5.34
N ILE A 194 -8.37 19.89 -4.73
CA ILE A 194 -7.27 20.32 -3.86
C ILE A 194 -6.19 21.05 -4.68
N ARG A 195 -5.79 20.48 -5.83
CA ARG A 195 -4.77 21.08 -6.71
C ARG A 195 -5.19 22.44 -7.26
N GLU A 196 -6.47 22.59 -7.60
CA GLU A 196 -7.04 23.84 -8.12
C GLU A 196 -7.39 24.84 -7.00
N GLY A 197 -7.17 24.47 -5.73
CA GLY A 197 -7.46 25.34 -4.58
C GLY A 197 -8.95 25.58 -4.34
N LEU A 198 -9.82 24.72 -4.87
CA LEU A 198 -11.27 24.76 -4.61
C LEU A 198 -11.60 24.33 -3.18
N TYR A 199 -10.72 23.52 -2.56
CA TYR A 199 -10.81 23.08 -1.18
C TYR A 199 -9.55 23.51 -0.39
N PRO A 200 -9.67 24.03 0.86
CA PRO A 200 -10.91 24.19 1.64
C PRO A 200 -11.80 25.32 1.08
N PRO A 201 -13.15 25.16 1.13
CA PRO A 201 -14.05 26.17 0.59
C PRO A 201 -13.86 27.49 1.35
N PRO A 202 -13.70 28.64 0.66
CA PRO A 202 -13.63 29.93 1.32
C PRO A 202 -14.96 30.18 2.04
N ASN A 203 -14.91 30.30 3.37
CA ASN A 203 -16.00 30.64 4.29
C ASN A 203 -17.42 30.39 3.77
N GLY A 204 -17.90 29.15 3.88
CA GLY A 204 -19.30 28.80 3.61
C GLY A 204 -19.77 28.99 2.15
N GLY A 205 -18.85 29.20 1.21
CA GLY A 205 -19.17 29.42 -0.20
C GLY A 205 -19.86 28.21 -0.84
N VAL A 206 -21.10 28.44 -1.27
CA VAL A 206 -21.91 27.51 -2.06
C VAL A 206 -21.11 27.02 -3.27
N TRP A 207 -20.99 25.70 -3.39
CA TRP A 207 -20.43 25.02 -4.56
C TRP A 207 -21.10 25.50 -5.84
N ASN A 208 -20.34 26.03 -6.81
CA ASN A 208 -20.89 26.46 -8.08
C ASN A 208 -20.52 25.46 -9.19
N PRO A 209 -21.48 24.66 -9.69
CA PRO A 209 -21.20 23.65 -10.71
C PRO A 209 -20.69 24.27 -12.03
N ARG A 210 -20.91 25.57 -12.26
CA ARG A 210 -20.40 26.28 -13.45
C ARG A 210 -18.88 26.43 -13.49
N LYS A 211 -18.18 26.46 -12.35
CA LYS A 211 -16.69 26.49 -12.31
C LYS A 211 -16.09 25.19 -12.88
N LEU A 212 -16.81 24.08 -12.79
CA LEU A 212 -16.40 22.78 -13.35
C LEU A 212 -16.48 22.74 -14.88
N ARG A 213 -17.37 23.54 -15.50
CA ARG A 213 -17.48 23.61 -16.97
C ARG A 213 -16.23 24.22 -17.61
N MET A 214 -15.52 25.10 -16.90
CA MET A 214 -14.27 25.69 -17.39
C MET A 214 -13.10 24.70 -17.37
N LEU A 215 -13.20 23.61 -16.60
CA LEU A 215 -12.20 22.53 -16.54
C LEU A 215 -12.47 21.39 -17.52
N LYS A 216 -13.66 21.36 -18.14
CA LYS A 216 -14.04 20.41 -19.20
C LYS A 216 -13.63 20.86 -20.61
N ALA A 217 -12.93 21.99 -20.78
CA ALA A 217 -12.43 22.39 -22.09
C ALA A 217 -11.07 21.71 -22.35
N PRO A 218 -10.99 20.65 -23.17
CA PRO A 218 -9.71 20.28 -23.75
C PRO A 218 -9.23 21.48 -24.58
N HIS A 219 -7.93 21.76 -24.53
CA HIS A 219 -7.27 22.55 -25.56
C HIS A 219 -7.70 22.00 -26.93
N GLN A 220 -8.63 22.69 -27.59
CA GLN A 220 -8.89 22.46 -29.00
C GLN A 220 -7.58 22.76 -29.71
N HIS A 221 -6.91 21.70 -30.15
CA HIS A 221 -5.94 21.81 -31.22
C HIS A 221 -6.65 22.49 -32.39
N ARG A 222 -6.30 23.76 -32.56
CA ARG A 222 -6.62 24.60 -33.70
C ARG A 222 -6.31 23.81 -34.97
N PRO A 223 -7.29 23.53 -35.86
CA PRO A 223 -6.95 22.95 -37.15
C PRO A 223 -6.13 24.01 -37.90
N LEU A 224 -4.89 23.67 -38.22
CA LEU A 224 -4.10 24.43 -39.18
C LEU A 224 -4.86 24.38 -40.51
N LYS A 225 -5.17 25.57 -41.02
CA LYS A 225 -5.78 25.78 -42.33
C LYS A 225 -5.03 24.98 -43.38
N ALA A 226 -5.80 24.26 -44.19
CA ALA A 226 -5.36 23.84 -45.52
C ALA A 226 -4.90 25.07 -46.30
N SER A 227 -3.66 25.03 -46.79
CA SER A 227 -3.26 25.80 -47.95
C SER A 227 -2.93 24.78 -49.03
N ALA A 228 -3.79 24.75 -50.04
CA ALA A 228 -3.53 24.07 -51.30
C ALA A 228 -2.54 24.91 -52.11
N ASP A 229 -1.50 24.25 -52.60
CA ASP A 229 -0.77 24.47 -53.86
C ASP A 229 0.09 23.19 -53.98
N GLY A 230 -0.01 22.35 -54.99
CA GLY A 230 -0.07 22.68 -56.40
C GLY A 230 1.35 22.60 -56.96
N ASP A 231 1.82 21.41 -57.31
CA ASP A 231 2.76 21.11 -58.42
C ASP A 231 3.19 19.63 -58.36
N SER A 232 2.77 18.79 -59.31
CA SER A 232 3.37 18.57 -60.63
C SER A 232 4.68 17.77 -60.54
N GLU A 233 4.62 16.45 -60.80
CA GLU A 233 5.53 15.71 -61.68
C GLU A 233 5.36 14.18 -61.49
N LEU A 234 4.74 13.56 -62.50
CA LEU A 234 5.06 12.30 -63.21
C LEU A 234 3.79 11.63 -63.75
#